data_AF-A0A9D9XT88-F1
#
_entry.id   AF-A0A9D9XT88-F1
#
_cell.length_a   1.000
_cell.length_b   1.000
_cell.length_c   1.000
_cell.angle_alpha   90.00
_cell.angle_beta   90.00
_cell.angle_gamma   90.00
#
_symmetry.space_group_name_H-M   'P 1'
#
loop_
_entity.id
_entity.type
_entity.pdbx_description
1 polymer ?
#
loop_
_entity_poly.entity_id
_entity_poly.type
_entity_poly.pdbx_seq_one_letter_code
_entity_poly.pdbx_strand_id
1 'polypeptide(L)'
;GWLQQMGLLDFAGGTVVHITAGVAALVAALVIGNRNGFGVTAMPPHNMTMTVTGAGMLWVGWFGFNAGSALAANGDAGMAMLVTHLSAAAGALTWLGIEWIRFGKPSALGAVTGLVAGLGTITPASGFVGPAAALVIGTTAGTVCFFATQWVKRVLKIDDSLDVFPVHGVGGILGTLAAGIFASSELGFFSGQGLAGGRGIGAQLLIQACGVAAVGLYTALMTWLLLRVAGALVGLRVSAEEETEGLDVVLHNERGYDL
;
A
#
# COMPACT_ATOMS: atom_id res chain seq x y z
N GLY A 1 1.60 9.29 -21.22
CA GLY A 1 2.51 10.37 -20.72
C GLY A 1 3.97 9.95 -20.86
N TRP A 2 4.94 10.76 -20.41
CA TRP A 2 6.37 10.49 -20.62
C TRP A 2 6.86 9.18 -19.96
N LEU A 3 6.38 8.85 -18.75
CA LEU A 3 6.69 7.56 -18.09
C LEU A 3 6.22 6.35 -18.90
N GLN A 4 5.04 6.43 -19.50
CA GLN A 4 4.53 5.40 -20.41
C GLN A 4 5.38 5.31 -21.68
N GLN A 5 5.83 6.43 -22.25
CA GLN A 5 6.71 6.45 -23.42
C GLN A 5 8.08 5.83 -23.13
N MET A 6 8.59 5.97 -21.90
CA MET A 6 9.79 5.24 -21.45
C MET A 6 9.55 3.73 -21.30
N GLY A 7 8.29 3.32 -21.17
CA GLY A 7 7.88 1.93 -20.98
C GLY A 7 7.81 1.51 -19.51
N LEU A 8 7.41 2.43 -18.62
CA LEU A 8 7.03 2.09 -17.24
C LEU A 8 5.88 1.08 -17.25
N LEU A 9 6.03 0.01 -16.47
CA LEU A 9 4.98 -0.96 -16.21
C LEU A 9 4.23 -0.57 -14.94
N ASP A 10 2.95 -0.27 -15.08
CA ASP A 10 2.03 -0.05 -13.97
C ASP A 10 0.63 -0.47 -14.40
N PHE A 11 0.26 -1.72 -14.10
CA PHE A 11 -0.97 -2.31 -14.65
C PHE A 11 -2.24 -1.68 -14.08
N ALA A 12 -2.33 -1.59 -12.75
CA ALA A 12 -3.54 -1.16 -12.05
C ALA A 12 -3.30 -0.01 -11.04
N GLY A 13 -2.09 0.56 -10.97
CA GLY A 13 -1.84 1.77 -10.19
C GLY A 13 -0.92 1.62 -8.97
N GLY A 14 0.17 0.87 -9.07
CA GLY A 14 1.24 0.91 -8.06
C GLY A 14 1.85 2.30 -7.90
N THR A 15 2.11 2.99 -9.00
CA THR A 15 2.60 4.37 -8.95
C THR A 15 1.47 5.37 -8.76
N VAL A 16 0.37 5.21 -9.51
CA VAL A 16 -0.72 6.20 -9.58
C VAL A 16 -1.59 6.22 -8.32
N VAL A 17 -1.73 5.09 -7.61
CA VAL A 17 -2.57 4.96 -6.41
C VAL A 17 -1.73 4.70 -5.16
N HIS A 18 -0.88 3.69 -5.15
CA HIS A 18 -0.24 3.27 -3.90
C HIS A 18 0.95 4.14 -3.49
N ILE A 19 1.86 4.46 -4.42
CA ILE A 19 2.99 5.35 -4.12
C ILE A 19 2.49 6.77 -3.84
N THR A 20 1.57 7.29 -4.65
CA THR A 20 0.97 8.61 -4.42
C THR A 20 0.27 8.68 -3.07
N ALA A 21 -0.65 7.75 -2.75
CA ALA A 21 -1.36 7.76 -1.48
C ALA A 21 -0.40 7.56 -0.29
N GLY A 22 0.53 6.61 -0.39
CA GLY A 22 1.50 6.33 0.66
C GLY A 22 2.43 7.50 0.96
N VAL A 23 3.05 8.09 -0.08
CA VAL A 23 3.95 9.23 0.09
C VAL A 23 3.19 10.46 0.57
N ALA A 24 1.98 10.70 0.05
CA ALA A 24 1.13 11.79 0.52
C ALA A 24 0.76 11.63 2.00
N ALA A 25 0.41 10.41 2.42
CA ALA A 25 0.10 10.12 3.83
C ALA A 25 1.30 10.35 4.75
N LEU A 26 2.51 9.94 4.33
CA LEU A 26 3.73 10.20 5.09
C LEU A 26 3.98 11.71 5.25
N VAL A 27 3.86 12.47 4.16
CA VAL A 27 4.03 13.93 4.20
C VAL A 27 2.94 14.57 5.05
N ALA A 28 1.69 14.10 4.96
CA ALA A 28 0.60 14.59 5.79
C ALA A 28 0.85 14.35 7.28
N ALA A 29 1.28 13.15 7.66
CA ALA A 29 1.65 12.83 9.04
C ALA A 29 2.78 13.73 9.56
N LEU A 30 3.77 14.03 8.72
CA LEU A 30 4.87 14.94 9.07
C LEU A 30 4.43 16.40 9.21
N VAL A 31 3.49 16.87 8.39
CA VAL A 31 3.01 18.26 8.41
C VAL A 31 2.01 18.49 9.55
N ILE A 32 1.08 17.57 9.78
CA ILE A 32 0.06 17.65 10.85
C ILE A 32 0.67 17.33 12.22
N GLY A 33 1.69 16.47 12.25
CA GLY A 33 2.34 16.01 13.46
C GLY A 33 1.61 14.86 14.16
N ASN A 34 2.27 14.27 15.15
CA ASN A 34 1.77 13.08 15.85
C ASN A 34 0.54 13.38 16.71
N ARG A 35 -0.37 12.40 16.85
CA ARG A 35 -1.52 12.51 17.78
C ARG A 35 -1.08 12.60 19.23
N ASN A 36 -1.92 13.21 20.05
CA ASN A 36 -1.71 13.27 21.49
C ASN A 36 -1.66 11.87 22.08
N GLY A 37 -0.60 11.58 22.85
CA GLY A 37 -0.36 10.26 23.43
C GLY A 37 0.31 9.25 22.49
N PHE A 38 0.67 9.59 21.25
CA PHE A 38 1.38 8.66 20.36
C PHE A 38 2.69 8.16 20.98
N GLY A 39 2.86 6.83 21.01
CA GLY A 39 4.02 6.18 21.62
C GLY A 39 4.00 6.08 23.15
N VAL A 40 2.97 6.63 23.81
CA VAL A 40 2.79 6.59 25.27
C VAL A 40 1.48 5.87 25.64
N THR A 41 0.39 6.24 24.99
CA THR A 41 -0.95 5.67 25.21
C THR A 41 -1.25 4.60 24.16
N ALA A 42 -1.83 3.48 24.59
CA ALA A 42 -2.28 2.45 23.66
C ALA A 42 -3.46 2.97 22.83
N MET A 43 -3.36 2.85 21.50
CA MET A 43 -4.39 3.28 20.54
C MET A 43 -4.90 2.07 19.72
N PRO A 44 -5.61 1.11 20.35
CA PRO A 44 -6.13 -0.05 19.64
C PRO A 44 -7.26 0.35 18.67
N PRO A 45 -7.54 -0.44 17.63
CA PRO A 45 -8.70 -0.24 16.77
C PRO A 45 -9.99 -0.29 17.60
N HIS A 46 -10.86 0.70 17.42
CA HIS A 46 -12.11 0.79 18.19
C HIS A 46 -13.07 -0.38 17.89
N ASN A 47 -13.08 -0.90 16.65
CA ASN A 47 -13.94 -1.99 16.23
C ASN A 47 -13.22 -2.89 15.22
N MET A 48 -12.71 -4.03 15.70
CA MET A 48 -12.01 -5.01 14.87
C MET A 48 -12.94 -5.70 13.86
N THR A 49 -14.22 -5.91 14.20
CA THR A 49 -15.18 -6.51 13.27
C THR A 49 -15.38 -5.63 12.05
N MET A 50 -15.59 -4.32 12.25
CA MET A 50 -15.72 -3.36 11.15
C MET A 50 -14.44 -3.28 10.31
N THR A 51 -13.27 -3.36 10.95
CA THR A 51 -11.98 -3.40 10.25
C THR A 51 -11.89 -4.63 9.33
N VAL A 52 -12.29 -5.81 9.82
CA VAL A 52 -12.30 -7.04 9.02
C VAL A 52 -13.34 -7.00 7.92
N THR A 53 -14.53 -6.45 8.18
CA THR A 53 -15.56 -6.22 7.14
C THR A 53 -15.02 -5.33 6.02
N GLY A 54 -14.37 -4.21 6.37
CA GLY A 54 -13.73 -3.32 5.40
C GLY A 54 -12.65 -4.03 4.59
N ALA A 55 -11.79 -4.83 5.23
CA ALA A 55 -10.78 -5.63 4.54
C ALA A 55 -11.39 -6.66 3.58
N GLY A 56 -12.51 -7.30 3.95
CA GLY A 56 -13.24 -8.21 3.08
C GLY A 56 -13.80 -7.50 1.83
N MET A 57 -14.38 -6.31 2.01
CA MET A 57 -14.85 -5.47 0.90
C MET A 57 -13.70 -5.04 0.00
N LEU A 58 -12.56 -4.64 0.58
CA LEU A 58 -11.35 -4.30 -0.18
C LEU A 58 -10.86 -5.49 -1.00
N TRP A 59 -10.82 -6.69 -0.44
CA TRP A 59 -10.35 -7.87 -1.17
C TRP A 59 -11.24 -8.19 -2.37
N VAL A 60 -12.55 -8.25 -2.18
CA VAL A 60 -13.50 -8.51 -3.28
C VAL A 60 -13.46 -7.37 -4.30
N GLY A 61 -13.43 -6.12 -3.85
CA GLY A 61 -13.32 -4.95 -4.72
C GLY A 61 -12.02 -4.95 -5.53
N TRP A 62 -10.93 -5.49 -4.97
CA TRP A 62 -9.64 -5.55 -5.66
C TRP A 62 -9.63 -6.48 -6.87
N PHE A 63 -10.55 -7.46 -6.94
CA PHE A 63 -10.74 -8.23 -8.16
C PHE A 63 -11.19 -7.32 -9.30
N GLY A 64 -12.14 -6.42 -9.06
CA GLY A 64 -12.53 -5.41 -10.04
C GLY A 64 -11.40 -4.42 -10.33
N PHE A 65 -10.64 -4.02 -9.32
CA PHE A 65 -9.54 -3.06 -9.45
C PHE A 65 -8.43 -3.58 -10.38
N ASN A 66 -7.88 -4.77 -10.10
CA ASN A 66 -6.80 -5.34 -10.90
C ASN A 66 -7.32 -6.01 -12.17
N ALA A 67 -8.31 -6.91 -12.09
CA ALA A 67 -8.81 -7.60 -13.29
C ALA A 67 -9.48 -6.64 -14.28
N GLY A 68 -10.21 -5.63 -13.77
CA GLY A 68 -10.84 -4.60 -14.60
C GLY A 68 -9.82 -3.71 -15.31
N SER A 69 -8.59 -3.59 -14.81
CA SER A 69 -7.51 -2.86 -15.49
C SER A 69 -7.04 -3.54 -16.79
N ALA A 70 -7.46 -4.78 -17.05
CA ALA A 70 -7.31 -5.41 -18.37
C ALA A 70 -8.24 -4.79 -19.44
N LEU A 71 -9.28 -4.05 -19.03
CA LEU A 71 -10.28 -3.40 -19.90
C LEU A 71 -11.05 -4.36 -20.84
N ALA A 72 -10.98 -5.66 -20.57
CA ALA A 72 -11.67 -6.71 -21.31
C ALA A 72 -11.97 -7.90 -20.40
N ALA A 73 -13.02 -8.66 -20.72
CA ALA A 73 -13.33 -9.93 -20.07
C ALA A 73 -12.60 -11.08 -20.80
N ASN A 74 -11.32 -11.27 -20.51
CA ASN A 74 -10.45 -12.22 -21.22
C ASN A 74 -9.50 -12.98 -20.27
N GLY A 75 -8.56 -13.76 -20.83
CA GLY A 75 -7.56 -14.50 -20.08
C GLY A 75 -6.64 -13.62 -19.23
N ASP A 76 -6.32 -12.40 -19.67
CA ASP A 76 -5.49 -11.45 -18.92
C ASP A 76 -6.19 -10.97 -17.65
N ALA A 77 -7.48 -10.63 -17.75
CA ALA A 77 -8.31 -10.29 -16.59
C ALA A 77 -8.39 -11.45 -15.60
N GLY A 78 -8.59 -12.68 -16.09
CA GLY A 78 -8.59 -13.89 -15.27
C GLY A 78 -7.26 -14.12 -14.55
N MET A 79 -6.14 -13.92 -15.25
CA MET A 79 -4.81 -14.04 -14.67
C MET A 79 -4.55 -12.95 -13.62
N ALA A 80 -4.88 -11.69 -13.91
CA ALA A 80 -4.75 -10.57 -12.99
C ALA A 80 -5.54 -10.81 -11.70
N MET A 81 -6.76 -11.35 -11.80
CA MET A 81 -7.56 -11.75 -10.65
C MET A 81 -6.88 -12.84 -9.82
N LEU A 82 -6.37 -13.89 -10.48
CA LEU A 82 -5.70 -15.01 -9.81
C LEU A 82 -4.45 -14.55 -9.04
N VAL A 83 -3.54 -13.81 -9.69
CA VAL A 83 -2.32 -13.33 -9.02
C VAL A 83 -2.62 -12.34 -7.90
N THR A 84 -3.69 -11.56 -8.04
CA THR A 84 -4.19 -10.69 -6.97
C THR A 84 -4.59 -11.48 -5.74
N HIS A 85 -5.36 -12.55 -5.92
CA HIS A 85 -5.77 -13.43 -4.82
C HIS A 85 -4.56 -14.12 -4.16
N LEU A 86 -3.66 -14.68 -4.96
CA LEU A 86 -2.47 -15.38 -4.46
C LEU A 86 -1.54 -14.46 -3.67
N SER A 87 -1.31 -13.24 -4.16
CA SER A 87 -0.44 -12.28 -3.48
C SER A 87 -1.06 -11.79 -2.16
N ALA A 88 -2.37 -11.53 -2.13
CA ALA A 88 -3.11 -11.19 -0.91
C ALA A 88 -3.01 -12.29 0.15
N ALA A 89 -3.26 -13.54 -0.25
CA ALA A 89 -3.17 -14.69 0.64
C ALA A 89 -1.75 -14.90 1.17
N ALA A 90 -0.74 -14.82 0.30
CA ALA A 90 0.66 -14.94 0.69
C ALA A 90 1.11 -13.81 1.63
N GLY A 91 0.67 -12.57 1.39
CA GLY A 91 0.93 -11.43 2.26
C GLY A 91 0.32 -11.59 3.65
N ALA A 92 -0.95 -12.01 3.71
CA ALA A 92 -1.64 -12.29 4.97
C ALA A 92 -0.95 -13.39 5.78
N LEU A 93 -0.68 -14.55 5.14
CA LEU A 93 -0.03 -15.68 5.81
C LEU A 93 1.39 -15.34 6.28
N THR A 94 2.13 -14.56 5.49
CA THR A 94 3.49 -14.15 5.85
C THR A 94 3.46 -13.22 7.06
N TRP A 95 2.57 -12.23 7.07
CA TRP A 95 2.42 -11.31 8.20
C TRP A 95 2.03 -12.06 9.48
N LEU A 96 1.03 -12.95 9.39
CA LEU A 96 0.61 -13.80 10.50
C LEU A 96 1.75 -14.68 11.01
N GLY A 97 2.53 -15.28 10.11
CA GLY A 97 3.70 -16.07 10.46
C GLY A 97 4.75 -15.26 11.22
N ILE A 98 5.03 -14.03 10.78
CA ILE A 98 5.95 -13.12 11.48
C ILE A 98 5.44 -12.77 12.87
N GLU A 99 4.15 -12.42 13.02
CA GLU A 99 3.55 -12.13 14.32
C GLU A 99 3.59 -13.35 15.24
N TRP A 100 3.30 -14.53 14.71
CA TRP A 100 3.35 -15.76 15.49
C TRP A 100 4.76 -16.05 16.01
N ILE A 101 5.78 -15.92 15.14
CA ILE A 101 7.18 -16.13 15.52
C ILE A 101 7.66 -15.09 16.54
N ARG A 102 7.31 -13.81 16.35
CA ARG A 102 7.84 -12.70 17.16
C ARG A 102 7.06 -12.42 18.44
N PHE A 103 5.76 -12.66 18.42
CA PHE A 103 4.82 -12.28 19.49
C PHE A 103 4.01 -13.46 20.03
N GLY A 104 4.23 -14.67 19.50
CA GLY A 104 3.62 -15.90 19.98
C GLY A 104 2.18 -16.13 19.54
N LYS A 105 1.49 -15.12 19.01
CA LYS A 105 0.10 -15.22 18.54
C LYS A 105 -0.15 -14.37 17.30
N PRO A 106 -0.79 -14.93 16.25
CA PRO A 106 -1.28 -14.15 15.12
C PRO A 106 -2.44 -13.24 15.54
N SER A 107 -2.55 -12.06 14.92
CA SER A 107 -3.65 -11.12 15.17
C SER A 107 -4.57 -10.94 13.96
N ALA A 108 -5.85 -10.64 14.21
CA ALA A 108 -6.80 -10.33 13.15
C ALA A 108 -6.40 -9.06 12.38
N LEU A 109 -5.87 -8.05 13.09
CA LEU A 109 -5.32 -6.84 12.47
C LEU A 109 -4.14 -7.16 11.55
N GLY A 110 -3.19 -7.98 12.02
CA GLY A 110 -2.06 -8.43 11.21
C GLY A 110 -2.48 -9.19 9.96
N ALA A 111 -3.50 -10.05 10.05
CA ALA A 111 -4.05 -10.77 8.90
C ALA A 111 -4.53 -9.80 7.81
N VAL A 112 -5.34 -8.82 8.18
CA VAL A 112 -5.91 -7.86 7.22
C VAL A 112 -4.88 -6.85 6.71
N THR A 113 -3.91 -6.44 7.54
CA THR A 113 -2.82 -5.58 7.10
C THR A 113 -1.90 -6.31 6.12
N GLY A 114 -1.55 -7.57 6.39
CA GLY A 114 -0.76 -8.40 5.48
C GLY A 114 -1.47 -8.68 4.16
N LEU A 115 -2.78 -8.91 4.21
CA LEU A 115 -3.64 -9.02 3.03
C LEU A 115 -3.56 -7.76 2.17
N VAL A 116 -3.76 -6.58 2.75
CA VAL A 116 -3.74 -5.30 2.01
C VAL A 116 -2.34 -5.00 1.48
N ALA A 117 -1.27 -5.34 2.23
CA ALA A 117 0.10 -5.24 1.74
C ALA A 117 0.31 -6.10 0.47
N GLY A 118 -0.18 -7.34 0.46
CA GLY A 118 -0.13 -8.21 -0.72
C GLY A 118 -0.89 -7.61 -1.91
N LEU A 119 -2.13 -7.16 -1.69
CA LEU A 119 -2.97 -6.50 -2.71
C LEU A 119 -2.31 -5.24 -3.31
N GLY A 120 -1.81 -4.35 -2.46
CA GLY A 120 -1.12 -3.12 -2.90
C GLY A 120 0.16 -3.42 -3.70
N THR A 121 0.92 -4.41 -3.26
CA THR A 121 2.22 -4.73 -3.88
C THR A 121 2.06 -5.44 -5.23
N ILE A 122 1.06 -6.31 -5.41
CA ILE A 122 0.84 -6.98 -6.71
C ILE A 122 0.22 -6.06 -7.76
N THR A 123 -0.49 -5.00 -7.35
CA THR A 123 -1.23 -4.08 -8.23
C THR A 123 -0.47 -3.65 -9.49
N PRO A 124 0.74 -3.06 -9.42
CA PRO A 124 1.48 -2.65 -10.62
C PRO A 124 1.92 -3.81 -11.51
N ALA A 125 2.06 -5.01 -10.95
CA ALA A 125 2.58 -6.20 -11.62
C ALA A 125 1.49 -7.15 -12.12
N SER A 126 0.24 -6.99 -11.66
CA SER A 126 -0.82 -8.01 -11.75
C SER A 126 -1.17 -8.44 -13.18
N GLY A 127 -1.02 -7.58 -14.17
CA GLY A 127 -1.22 -7.94 -15.58
C GLY A 127 0.02 -8.44 -16.31
N PHE A 128 1.17 -8.52 -15.65
CA PHE A 128 2.45 -8.84 -16.31
C PHE A 128 3.10 -10.13 -15.78
N VAL A 129 2.68 -10.64 -14.62
CA VAL A 129 3.38 -11.71 -13.90
C VAL A 129 2.55 -12.98 -13.77
N GLY A 130 3.22 -14.13 -13.62
CA GLY A 130 2.58 -15.42 -13.37
C GLY A 130 2.31 -15.73 -11.89
N PRO A 131 1.59 -16.83 -11.59
CA PRO A 131 1.22 -17.25 -10.23
C PRO A 131 2.39 -17.42 -9.25
N ALA A 132 3.51 -18.00 -9.71
CA ALA A 132 4.69 -18.23 -8.87
C ALA A 132 5.32 -16.91 -8.41
N ALA A 133 5.45 -15.94 -9.31
CA ALA A 133 5.91 -14.60 -8.98
C ALA A 133 4.95 -13.89 -8.02
N ALA A 134 3.63 -14.09 -8.18
CA ALA A 134 2.63 -13.50 -7.29
C ALA A 134 2.79 -13.93 -5.83
N LEU A 135 3.13 -15.21 -5.59
CA LEU A 135 3.45 -15.73 -4.26
C LEU A 135 4.70 -15.06 -3.69
N VAL A 136 5.77 -14.93 -4.49
CA VAL A 136 7.00 -14.24 -4.08
C VAL A 136 6.71 -12.77 -3.74
N ILE A 137 5.95 -12.08 -4.58
CA ILE A 137 5.55 -10.68 -4.37
C ILE A 137 4.72 -10.56 -3.08
N GLY A 138 3.75 -11.44 -2.87
CA GLY A 138 2.91 -11.41 -1.66
C GLY A 138 3.69 -11.69 -0.39
N THR A 139 4.55 -12.72 -0.38
CA THR A 139 5.42 -13.01 0.76
C THR A 139 6.39 -11.87 1.04
N THR A 140 6.99 -11.28 0.00
CA THR A 140 7.87 -10.12 0.16
C THR A 140 7.10 -8.92 0.70
N ALA A 141 5.88 -8.68 0.22
CA ALA A 141 5.00 -7.63 0.71
C ALA A 141 4.71 -7.79 2.21
N GLY A 142 4.26 -8.97 2.63
CA GLY A 142 3.97 -9.28 4.03
C GLY A 142 5.19 -9.07 4.94
N THR A 143 6.39 -9.38 4.44
CA THR A 143 7.64 -9.21 5.19
C THR A 143 8.09 -7.74 5.24
N VAL A 144 8.28 -7.12 4.08
CA VAL A 144 8.84 -5.77 3.98
C VAL A 144 7.90 -4.75 4.57
N CYS A 145 6.60 -4.83 4.30
CA CYS A 145 5.62 -3.90 4.86
C CYS A 145 5.51 -4.07 6.38
N PHE A 146 5.57 -5.30 6.90
CA PHE A 146 5.64 -5.55 8.34
C PHE A 146 6.80 -4.79 8.98
N PHE A 147 8.03 -4.96 8.49
CA PHE A 147 9.18 -4.28 9.07
C PHE A 147 9.15 -2.78 8.84
N ALA A 148 8.60 -2.31 7.72
CA ALA A 148 8.40 -0.89 7.45
C ALA A 148 7.46 -0.25 8.48
N THR A 149 6.34 -0.89 8.86
CA THR A 149 5.44 -0.35 9.90
C THR A 149 6.19 -0.16 11.23
N GLN A 150 7.00 -1.15 11.62
CA GLN A 150 7.76 -1.09 12.86
C GLN A 150 8.83 -0.01 12.79
N TRP A 151 9.50 0.14 11.65
CA TRP A 151 10.52 1.15 11.46
C TRP A 151 9.94 2.57 11.50
N VAL A 152 8.85 2.84 10.76
CA VAL A 152 8.19 4.15 10.76
C VAL A 152 7.72 4.54 12.17
N LYS A 153 7.02 3.64 12.86
CA LYS A 153 6.43 3.96 14.17
C LYS A 153 7.44 3.96 15.31
N ARG A 154 8.37 3.00 15.35
CA ARG A 154 9.28 2.82 16.51
C ARG A 154 10.62 3.53 16.36
N VAL A 155 11.11 3.69 15.13
CA VAL A 155 12.43 4.31 14.87
C VAL A 155 12.25 5.75 14.43
N LEU A 156 11.46 6.01 13.38
CA LEU A 156 11.22 7.36 12.91
C LEU A 156 10.25 8.15 13.81
N LYS A 157 9.47 7.45 14.64
CA LYS A 157 8.47 8.03 15.55
C LYS A 157 7.47 8.92 14.79
N ILE A 158 7.07 8.49 13.60
CA ILE A 158 6.05 9.16 12.79
C ILE A 158 4.72 8.44 12.98
N ASP A 159 3.70 9.20 13.35
CA ASP A 159 2.33 8.71 13.50
C ASP A 159 1.58 8.70 12.18
N ASP A 160 2.09 7.91 11.23
CA ASP A 160 1.29 7.47 10.09
C ASP A 160 0.23 6.48 10.59
N SER A 161 -0.88 7.06 11.03
CA SER A 161 -1.77 6.48 12.03
C SER A 161 -2.29 5.09 11.66
N LEU A 162 -2.59 4.90 10.37
CA LEU A 162 -3.15 3.67 9.82
C LEU A 162 -2.15 2.91 8.93
N ASP A 163 -0.85 3.19 9.06
CA ASP A 163 0.22 2.51 8.33
C ASP A 163 0.11 2.65 6.80
N VAL A 164 -0.37 3.80 6.30
CA VAL A 164 -0.64 3.99 4.86
C VAL A 164 0.65 4.00 4.04
N PHE A 165 1.69 4.71 4.47
CA PHE A 165 3.00 4.70 3.83
C PHE A 165 3.69 3.33 3.87
N PRO A 166 3.87 2.67 5.03
CA PRO A 166 4.55 1.38 5.06
C PRO A 166 3.79 0.25 4.35
N VAL A 167 2.47 0.34 4.18
CA VAL A 167 1.68 -0.67 3.45
C VAL A 167 1.52 -0.30 1.96
N HIS A 168 1.03 0.91 1.65
CA HIS A 168 0.80 1.33 0.26
C HIS A 168 2.02 1.99 -0.37
N GLY A 169 2.70 2.89 0.32
CA GLY A 169 3.89 3.55 -0.21
C GLY A 169 5.02 2.55 -0.49
N VAL A 170 5.47 1.84 0.55
CA VAL A 170 6.54 0.84 0.44
C VAL A 170 6.09 -0.36 -0.40
N GLY A 171 4.85 -0.85 -0.22
CA GLY A 171 4.30 -1.93 -1.05
C GLY A 171 4.21 -1.54 -2.53
N GLY A 172 3.75 -0.33 -2.84
CA GLY A 172 3.71 0.20 -4.20
C GLY A 172 5.10 0.34 -4.84
N ILE A 173 6.10 0.79 -4.08
CA ILE A 173 7.51 0.82 -4.53
C ILE A 173 8.00 -0.59 -4.84
N LEU A 174 7.85 -1.50 -3.88
CA LEU A 174 8.27 -2.90 -4.01
C LEU A 174 7.60 -3.56 -5.21
N GLY A 175 6.29 -3.39 -5.36
CA GLY A 175 5.50 -3.91 -6.46
C GLY A 175 5.94 -3.37 -7.82
N THR A 176 6.17 -2.06 -7.90
CA THR A 176 6.60 -1.40 -9.14
C THR A 176 7.96 -1.92 -9.57
N LEU A 177 8.90 -2.12 -8.64
CA LEU A 177 10.19 -2.72 -8.92
C LEU A 177 10.05 -4.21 -9.29
N ALA A 178 9.21 -4.95 -8.58
CA ALA A 178 8.93 -6.36 -8.86
C ALA A 178 8.34 -6.59 -10.25
N ALA A 179 7.48 -5.69 -10.74
CA ALA A 179 6.98 -5.72 -12.12
C ALA A 179 8.15 -5.65 -13.13
N GLY A 180 9.18 -4.85 -12.85
CA GLY A 180 10.37 -4.75 -13.71
C GLY A 180 11.23 -6.01 -13.77
N ILE A 181 11.06 -6.93 -12.81
CA ILE A 181 11.76 -8.22 -12.75
C ILE A 181 10.87 -9.31 -13.33
N PHE A 182 9.72 -9.53 -12.70
CA PHE A 182 8.87 -10.69 -12.93
C PHE A 182 8.01 -10.59 -14.18
N ALA A 183 7.96 -9.43 -14.84
CA ALA A 183 7.40 -9.36 -16.19
C ALA A 183 8.29 -10.07 -17.23
N SER A 184 9.57 -10.36 -16.93
CA SER A 184 10.45 -11.07 -17.85
C SER A 184 9.97 -12.49 -18.15
N SER A 185 10.08 -12.91 -19.40
CA SER A 185 9.79 -14.27 -19.86
C SER A 185 10.95 -15.25 -19.61
N GLU A 186 12.09 -14.77 -19.10
CA GLU A 186 13.35 -15.53 -19.00
C GLU A 186 13.64 -16.08 -17.59
N LEU A 187 12.65 -16.11 -16.69
CA LEU A 187 12.80 -16.52 -15.30
C LEU A 187 12.33 -17.97 -15.01
N GLY A 188 12.01 -18.74 -16.06
CA GLY A 188 11.50 -20.10 -15.94
C GLY A 188 10.16 -20.15 -15.22
N PHE A 189 10.10 -20.85 -14.09
CA PHE A 189 8.87 -20.98 -13.30
C PHE A 189 8.29 -19.63 -12.81
N PHE A 190 9.13 -18.61 -12.68
CA PHE A 190 8.75 -17.27 -12.25
C PHE A 190 8.48 -16.29 -13.41
N SER A 191 8.49 -16.77 -14.66
CA SER A 191 8.31 -15.93 -15.83
C SER A 191 6.94 -15.25 -15.89
N GLY A 192 6.94 -14.02 -16.40
CA GLY A 192 5.76 -13.25 -16.77
C GLY A 192 5.53 -13.23 -18.28
N GLN A 193 4.81 -12.20 -18.74
CA GLN A 193 4.36 -12.06 -20.13
C GLN A 193 5.45 -11.62 -21.13
N GLY A 194 6.61 -11.19 -20.65
CA GLY A 194 7.70 -10.65 -21.45
C GLY A 194 7.85 -9.12 -21.34
N LEU A 195 9.08 -8.64 -21.50
CA LEU A 195 9.40 -7.22 -21.50
C LEU A 195 9.33 -6.66 -22.93
N ALA A 196 8.73 -5.47 -23.08
CA ALA A 196 8.57 -4.84 -24.39
C ALA A 196 9.91 -4.53 -25.06
N GLY A 197 9.96 -4.69 -26.39
CA GLY A 197 11.11 -4.30 -27.22
C GLY A 197 12.39 -5.12 -26.99
N GLY A 198 12.28 -6.35 -26.47
CA GLY A 198 13.45 -7.20 -26.17
C GLY A 198 14.31 -6.65 -25.03
N ARG A 199 13.74 -5.77 -24.20
CA ARG A 199 14.45 -5.12 -23.10
C ARG A 199 14.80 -6.13 -22.01
N GLY A 200 16.04 -6.11 -21.53
CA GLY A 200 16.46 -6.91 -20.37
C GLY A 200 15.96 -6.36 -19.03
N ILE A 201 15.92 -7.21 -18.00
CA ILE A 201 15.46 -6.88 -16.63
C ILE A 201 16.15 -5.63 -16.07
N GLY A 202 17.46 -5.49 -16.25
CA GLY A 202 18.22 -4.35 -15.72
C GLY A 202 17.74 -3.01 -16.29
N ALA A 203 17.48 -2.94 -17.60
CA ALA A 203 16.95 -1.73 -18.23
C ALA A 203 15.51 -1.44 -17.79
N GLN A 204 14.68 -2.47 -17.62
CA GLN A 204 13.32 -2.29 -17.10
C GLN A 204 13.33 -1.79 -15.65
N LEU A 205 14.17 -2.35 -14.79
CA LEU A 205 14.34 -1.92 -13.40
C LEU A 205 14.73 -0.44 -13.29
N LEU A 206 15.60 0.06 -14.17
CA LEU A 206 15.95 1.48 -14.20
C LEU A 206 14.75 2.37 -14.54
N ILE A 207 13.88 1.93 -15.46
CA ILE A 207 12.66 2.65 -15.80
C ILE A 207 11.68 2.64 -14.62
N GLN A 208 11.48 1.48 -13.98
CA GLN A 208 10.64 1.38 -12.79
C GLN A 208 11.14 2.27 -11.66
N ALA A 209 12.46 2.27 -11.40
CA ALA A 209 13.08 3.11 -10.38
C ALA A 209 12.94 4.61 -10.72
N CYS A 210 13.09 5.00 -11.99
CA CYS A 210 12.85 6.36 -12.44
C CYS A 210 11.39 6.78 -12.21
N GLY A 211 10.42 5.92 -12.53
CA GLY A 211 9.00 6.17 -12.27
C GLY A 211 8.68 6.32 -10.79
N VAL A 212 9.20 5.41 -9.96
CA VAL A 212 9.07 5.48 -8.49
C VAL A 212 9.63 6.81 -7.96
N ALA A 213 10.84 7.20 -8.37
CA ALA A 213 11.47 8.43 -7.92
C ALA A 213 10.69 9.66 -8.40
N ALA A 214 10.29 9.71 -9.66
CA ALA A 214 9.56 10.84 -10.23
C ALA A 214 8.19 11.04 -9.54
N VAL A 215 7.41 9.96 -9.41
CA VAL A 215 6.09 10.02 -8.77
C VAL A 215 6.22 10.30 -7.27
N GLY A 216 7.17 9.66 -6.58
CA GLY A 216 7.42 9.89 -5.17
C GLY A 216 7.84 11.33 -4.87
N LEU A 217 8.81 11.88 -5.60
CA LEU A 217 9.27 13.25 -5.42
C LEU A 217 8.18 14.28 -5.75
N TYR A 218 7.46 14.09 -6.86
CA TYR A 218 6.35 14.95 -7.23
C TYR A 218 5.28 14.95 -6.15
N THR A 219 4.87 13.77 -5.69
CA THR A 219 3.86 13.61 -4.63
C THR A 219 4.32 14.29 -3.36
N ALA A 220 5.56 14.03 -2.91
CA ALA A 220 6.06 14.61 -1.67
C ALA A 220 6.06 16.14 -1.70
N LEU A 221 6.58 16.73 -2.79
CA LEU A 221 6.65 18.17 -2.96
C LEU A 221 5.26 18.80 -3.05
N MET A 222 4.39 18.24 -3.89
CA MET A 222 3.06 18.81 -4.12
C MET A 222 2.14 18.64 -2.90
N THR A 223 2.16 17.48 -2.24
CA THR A 223 1.40 17.29 -1.00
C THR A 223 1.89 18.24 0.09
N TRP A 224 3.20 18.40 0.27
CA TRP A 224 3.73 19.36 1.24
C TRP A 224 3.27 20.78 0.94
N LEU A 225 3.38 21.23 -0.31
CA LEU A 225 2.97 22.56 -0.73
C LEU A 225 1.47 22.78 -0.49
N LEU A 226 0.64 21.83 -0.93
CA LEU A 226 -0.82 21.93 -0.80
C LEU A 226 -1.26 21.95 0.67
N LEU A 227 -0.65 21.12 1.53
CA LEU A 227 -0.94 21.13 2.96
C LEU A 227 -0.47 22.42 3.62
N ARG A 228 0.66 23.01 3.21
CA ARG A 228 1.10 24.32 3.74
C ARG A 228 0.12 25.43 3.36
N VAL A 229 -0.35 25.44 2.12
CA VAL A 229 -1.36 26.41 1.65
C VAL A 229 -2.68 26.19 2.40
N ALA A 230 -3.20 24.96 2.44
CA ALA A 230 -4.44 24.65 3.15
C ALA A 230 -4.35 25.00 4.64
N GLY A 231 -3.24 24.65 5.29
CA GLY A 231 -3.01 24.98 6.70
C GLY A 231 -2.94 26.47 6.98
N ALA A 232 -2.42 27.28 6.06
CA ALA A 232 -2.42 28.73 6.19
C ALA A 232 -3.81 29.36 5.98
N LEU A 233 -4.69 28.69 5.23
CA LEU A 233 -6.03 29.21 4.90
C LEU A 233 -7.10 28.79 5.92
N VAL A 234 -7.10 27.52 6.34
CA VAL A 234 -8.20 26.93 7.14
C VAL A 234 -7.72 26.16 8.37
N GLY A 235 -6.41 25.99 8.55
CA GLY A 235 -5.86 25.08 9.56
C GLY A 235 -6.04 23.60 9.18
N LEU A 236 -5.16 22.73 9.69
CA LEU A 236 -5.22 21.28 9.40
C LEU A 236 -5.55 20.40 10.60
N ARG A 237 -5.41 20.93 11.81
CA ARG A 237 -5.51 20.16 13.05
C ARG A 237 -6.39 20.91 14.04
N VAL A 238 -7.25 20.15 14.72
CA VAL A 238 -8.04 20.62 15.86
C VAL A 238 -7.14 20.98 17.05
N SER A 239 -7.67 21.70 18.02
CA SER A 239 -6.99 21.97 19.29
C SER A 239 -6.76 20.69 20.10
N ALA A 240 -5.89 20.76 21.12
CA ALA A 240 -5.58 19.60 21.95
C ALA A 240 -6.77 19.18 22.82
N GLU A 241 -7.57 20.14 23.26
CA GLU A 241 -8.82 19.94 23.99
C GLU A 241 -9.85 19.22 23.11
N GLU A 242 -10.04 19.70 21.87
CA GLU A 242 -10.95 19.06 20.90
C GLU A 242 -10.49 17.64 20.53
N GLU A 243 -9.18 17.41 20.38
CA GLU A 243 -8.62 16.07 20.14
C GLU A 243 -8.88 15.13 21.34
N THR A 244 -8.91 15.67 22.56
CA THR A 244 -9.19 14.91 23.79
C THR A 244 -10.68 14.61 23.94
N GLU A 245 -11.56 15.55 23.59
CA GLU A 245 -13.01 15.36 23.60
C GLU A 245 -13.47 14.37 22.53
N GLY A 246 -12.82 14.40 21.35
CA GLY A 246 -13.06 13.50 20.23
C GLY A 246 -13.79 14.17 19.07
N LEU A 247 -13.36 13.85 17.85
CA LEU A 247 -13.82 14.53 16.64
C LEU A 247 -15.30 14.32 16.33
N ASP A 248 -15.88 13.17 16.71
CA ASP A 248 -17.32 12.90 16.55
C ASP A 248 -18.17 13.96 17.26
N VAL A 249 -17.82 14.32 18.50
CA VAL A 249 -18.55 15.31 19.29
C VAL A 249 -18.25 16.72 18.79
N VAL A 250 -16.96 17.04 18.62
CA VAL A 250 -16.53 18.41 18.30
C VAL A 250 -16.95 18.85 16.90
N LEU A 251 -16.76 17.98 15.89
CA LEU A 251 -16.96 18.35 14.49
C LEU A 251 -18.31 17.92 13.94
N HIS A 252 -18.97 16.94 14.57
CA HIS A 252 -20.22 16.37 14.08
C HIS A 252 -21.37 16.44 15.09
N ASN A 253 -21.10 16.77 16.36
CA ASN A 253 -22.09 16.73 17.44
C ASN A 253 -22.83 15.38 17.52
N GLU A 254 -22.10 14.30 17.26
CA GLU A 254 -22.58 12.93 17.23
C GLU A 254 -21.69 12.04 18.11
N ARG A 255 -22.15 10.81 18.37
CA ARG A 255 -21.37 9.75 19.03
C ARG A 255 -21.41 8.51 18.16
N GLY A 256 -20.26 7.88 17.92
CA GLY A 256 -20.20 6.66 17.12
C GLY A 256 -21.06 5.51 17.67
N TYR A 257 -21.25 5.44 18.99
CA TYR A 257 -22.12 4.45 19.64
C TYR A 257 -22.76 5.07 20.90
N ASP A 258 -24.04 4.78 21.14
CA ASP A 258 -24.69 4.93 22.43
C ASP A 258 -24.86 3.53 23.03
N LEU A 259 -24.06 3.22 24.06
CA LEU A 259 -24.02 1.92 24.74
C LEU A 259 -24.82 1.94 26.04
#